data_AF-A0A212CJ47-F1
#
_entry.id   AF-A0A212CJ47-F1
#
_cell.length_a   1.000
_cell.length_b   1.000
_cell.length_c   1.000
_cell.angle_alpha   90.00
_cell.angle_beta   90.00
_cell.angle_gamma   90.00
#
_symmetry.space_group_name_H-M   'P 1'
#
loop_
_entity.id
_entity.type
_entity.pdbx_description
1 polymer ?
#
loop_
_entity_poly.entity_id
_entity_poly.type
_entity_poly.pdbx_seq_one_letter_code
_entity_poly.pdbx_strand_id
1 'polypeptide(L)'
;PTLWSTDHVRQWLEWAVKEYGLPDVDILLFQNIDGKELCKMTKDDFQRLTPSYNADILLSHLHYLRETPLPHLTSDDVDKALQNSPRLMHARNTGNAGPAPCPQDK
;
A
#
# COMPACT_ATOMS: atom_id res chain seq x y z
N PRO A 1 -2.71 1.20 8.22
CA PRO A 1 -2.47 -0.27 8.21
C PRO A 1 -3.72 -1.16 8.41
N THR A 2 -4.83 -0.70 8.99
CA THR A 2 -5.99 -1.55 9.31
C THR A 2 -6.70 -2.19 8.09
N LEU A 3 -6.54 -1.62 6.89
CA LEU A 3 -7.10 -2.13 5.62
C LEU A 3 -6.16 -3.10 4.88
N TRP A 4 -5.00 -3.42 5.45
CA TRP A 4 -4.04 -4.31 4.80
C TRP A 4 -4.55 -5.75 4.77
N SER A 5 -4.35 -6.42 3.63
CA SER A 5 -4.47 -7.86 3.52
C SER A 5 -3.20 -8.52 4.09
N THR A 6 -3.24 -9.84 4.27
CA THR A 6 -2.06 -10.62 4.66
C THR A 6 -0.87 -10.40 3.71
N ASP A 7 -1.15 -10.25 2.41
CA ASP A 7 -0.14 -9.93 1.40
C ASP A 7 0.48 -8.54 1.60
N HIS A 8 -0.33 -7.52 1.88
CA HIS A 8 0.19 -6.19 2.20
C HIS A 8 1.03 -6.17 3.48
N VAL A 9 0.66 -6.94 4.51
CA VAL A 9 1.45 -7.11 5.74
C VAL A 9 2.81 -7.75 5.43
N ARG A 10 2.81 -8.79 4.61
CA ARG A 10 4.04 -9.45 4.14
C ARG A 10 4.97 -8.47 3.41
N GLN A 11 4.43 -7.73 2.45
CA GLN A 11 5.21 -6.73 1.69
C GLN A 11 5.81 -5.66 2.62
N TRP A 12 5.03 -5.18 3.59
CA TRP A 12 5.52 -4.22 4.58
C TRP A 12 6.67 -4.78 5.42
N LEU A 13 6.57 -6.03 5.86
CA LEU A 13 7.65 -6.71 6.59
C LEU A 13 8.90 -6.89 5.73
N GLU A 14 8.77 -7.35 4.48
CA GLU A 14 9.89 -7.49 3.54
C GLU A 14 10.61 -6.14 3.33
N TRP A 15 9.84 -5.06 3.18
CA TRP A 15 10.39 -3.72 3.09
C TRP A 15 11.08 -3.29 4.39
N ALA A 16 10.44 -3.46 5.55
CA ALA A 16 10.97 -3.03 6.85
C ALA A 16 12.27 -3.77 7.19
N VAL A 17 12.35 -5.08 6.89
CA VAL A 17 13.56 -5.89 7.08
C VAL A 17 14.72 -5.32 6.26
N LYS A 18 14.46 -4.93 5.01
CA LYS A 18 15.48 -4.37 4.12
C LYS A 18 15.88 -2.94 4.50
N GLU A 19 14.91 -2.10 4.85
CA GLU A 19 15.13 -0.67 5.14
C GLU A 19 15.82 -0.47 6.50
N TYR A 20 15.36 -1.19 7.53
CA TYR A 20 15.90 -1.08 8.88
C TYR A 20 17.03 -2.06 9.17
N GLY A 21 17.33 -2.97 8.23
CA GLY A 21 18.33 -4.01 8.42
C GLY A 21 18.00 -4.88 9.62
N LEU A 22 16.82 -5.52 9.62
CA LEU A 22 16.34 -6.37 10.72
C LEU A 22 16.72 -7.83 10.46
N PRO A 23 17.90 -8.31 10.89
CA PRO A 23 18.20 -9.74 10.83
C PRO A 23 17.22 -10.51 11.72
N ASP A 24 16.95 -11.77 11.36
CA ASP A 24 16.13 -12.71 12.16
C ASP A 24 14.63 -12.36 12.30
N VAL A 25 14.07 -11.53 11.42
CA VAL A 25 12.61 -11.41 11.29
C VAL A 25 12.11 -12.53 10.37
N ASP A 26 11.41 -13.51 10.92
CA ASP A 26 10.77 -14.55 10.13
C ASP A 26 9.39 -14.09 9.64
N ILE A 27 9.35 -13.68 8.37
CA ILE A 27 8.14 -13.16 7.70
C ILE A 27 7.05 -14.24 7.60
N LEU A 28 7.42 -15.54 7.61
CA LEU A 28 6.46 -16.63 7.57
C LEU A 28 5.61 -16.70 8.83
N LEU A 29 6.14 -16.23 9.97
CA LEU A 29 5.37 -16.15 11.22
C LEU A 29 4.21 -15.15 11.13
N PHE A 30 4.28 -14.19 10.22
CA PHE A 30 3.27 -13.17 10.00
C PHE A 30 2.34 -13.49 8.82
N GLN A 31 2.51 -14.62 8.13
CA GLN A 31 1.82 -14.92 6.87
C GLN A 31 0.28 -14.98 6.98
N ASN A 32 -0.24 -15.23 8.19
CA ASN A 32 -1.67 -15.31 8.48
C ASN A 32 -2.21 -14.07 9.21
N ILE A 33 -1.41 -13.01 9.32
CA ILE A 33 -1.77 -11.77 10.03
C ILE A 33 -2.23 -10.75 8.99
N ASP A 34 -3.48 -10.31 9.10
CA ASP A 34 -4.00 -9.21 8.29
C ASP A 34 -3.76 -7.86 8.98
N GLY A 35 -4.08 -6.76 8.31
CA GLY A 35 -3.88 -5.42 8.85
C GLY A 35 -4.66 -5.14 10.13
N LYS A 36 -5.77 -5.85 10.36
CA LYS A 36 -6.59 -5.69 11.57
C LYS A 36 -5.90 -6.34 12.76
N GLU A 37 -5.45 -7.58 12.61
CA GLU A 37 -4.71 -8.30 13.65
C GLU A 37 -3.37 -7.63 13.91
N LEU A 38 -2.64 -7.21 12.87
CA LEU A 38 -1.38 -6.49 13.01
C LEU A 38 -1.53 -5.22 13.87
N CYS A 39 -2.60 -4.45 13.65
CA CYS A 39 -2.89 -3.25 14.43
C CYS A 39 -3.28 -3.52 15.90
N LYS A 40 -3.72 -4.74 16.22
CA LYS A 40 -4.07 -5.14 17.60
C LYS A 40 -2.88 -5.72 18.36
N MET A 41 -1.84 -6.17 17.65
CA MET A 41 -0.65 -6.74 18.28
C MET A 41 0.01 -5.73 19.22
N THR A 42 0.31 -6.22 20.41
CA THR A 42 1.08 -5.50 21.42
C THR A 42 2.57 -5.75 21.23
N LYS A 43 3.41 -5.03 21.98
CA LYS A 43 4.85 -5.27 22.00
C LYS A 43 5.18 -6.72 22.34
N ASP A 44 4.49 -7.31 23.32
CA ASP A 44 4.65 -8.71 23.69
C ASP A 44 4.33 -9.67 22.55
N ASP A 45 3.31 -9.38 21.74
CA ASP A 45 2.96 -10.20 20.58
C ASP A 45 4.05 -10.18 19.51
N PHE A 46 4.61 -9.00 19.22
CA PHE A 46 5.76 -8.90 18.31
C PHE A 46 6.99 -9.61 18.86
N GLN A 47 7.24 -9.51 20.18
CA GLN A 47 8.37 -10.19 20.82
C GLN A 47 8.29 -11.72 20.79
N ARG A 48 7.10 -12.29 20.60
CA ARG A 48 6.92 -13.74 20.37
C ARG A 48 7.36 -14.17 18.96
N LEU A 49 7.34 -13.25 18.00
CA LEU A 49 7.62 -13.54 16.59
C LEU A 49 9.00 -13.05 16.15
N THR A 50 9.56 -12.05 16.83
CA THR A 50 10.84 -11.44 16.48
C THR A 50 11.59 -10.98 17.74
N PRO A 51 12.92 -10.80 17.70
CA PRO A 51 13.68 -10.25 18.83
C PRO A 51 13.16 -8.88 19.31
N SER A 52 13.38 -8.59 20.59
CA SER A 52 12.88 -7.39 21.27
C SER A 52 13.17 -6.08 20.56
N TYR A 53 14.40 -5.95 20.03
CA TYR A 53 14.82 -4.77 19.28
C TYR A 53 14.03 -4.57 17.97
N ASN A 54 13.82 -5.65 17.22
CA ASN A 54 13.06 -5.63 15.98
C ASN A 54 11.57 -5.33 16.26
N ALA A 55 11.02 -5.88 17.34
CA ALA A 55 9.65 -5.62 17.78
C ALA A 55 9.40 -4.13 18.02
N ASP A 56 10.34 -3.45 18.71
CA ASP A 56 10.25 -2.00 18.97
C ASP A 56 10.27 -1.18 17.67
N ILE A 57 11.10 -1.54 16.69
CA ILE A 57 11.18 -0.86 15.39
C ILE A 57 9.88 -1.05 14.59
N LEU A 58 9.43 -2.29 14.45
CA LEU A 58 8.22 -2.62 13.69
C LEU A 58 6.99 -1.94 14.29
N LEU A 59 6.84 -1.99 15.62
CA LEU A 59 5.72 -1.37 16.33
C LEU A 59 5.75 0.16 16.18
N SER A 60 6.94 0.78 16.30
CA SER A 60 7.09 2.23 16.11
C SER A 60 6.69 2.66 14.70
N HIS A 61 7.10 1.91 13.68
CA HIS A 61 6.73 2.20 12.29
C HIS A 61 5.23 1.96 12.05
N LEU A 62 4.65 0.91 12.64
CA LEU A 62 3.21 0.66 12.57
C LEU A 62 2.41 1.80 13.20
N HIS A 63 2.85 2.35 14.33
CA HIS A 63 2.25 3.52 14.95
C HIS A 63 2.35 4.75 14.06
N TYR A 64 3.53 5.02 13.48
CA TYR A 64 3.70 6.10 12.51
C TYR A 64 2.69 6.01 11.35
N LEU A 65 2.51 4.82 10.76
CA LEU A 65 1.52 4.57 9.70
C LEU A 65 0.06 4.74 10.14
N ARG A 66 -0.23 4.69 11.44
CA ARG A 66 -1.58 4.90 12.01
C ARG A 66 -1.82 6.36 12.34
N GLU A 67 -0.81 7.04 12.86
CA GLU A 67 -0.85 8.45 13.27
C GLU A 67 -0.64 9.41 12.10
N THR A 68 -0.12 8.92 10.97
CA THR A 68 -0.07 9.63 9.70
C THR A 68 -1.08 9.06 8.69
N PRO A 69 -2.41 9.14 8.95
CA PRO A 69 -3.35 8.97 7.86
C PRO A 69 -3.06 10.10 6.88
N LEU A 70 -2.47 9.78 5.73
CA LEU A 70 -2.06 10.73 4.69
C LEU A 70 -3.08 11.88 4.60
N PRO A 71 -2.77 13.08 5.15
CA PRO A 71 -3.79 14.12 5.30
C PRO A 71 -4.23 14.71 3.95
N HIS A 72 -3.57 14.33 2.84
CA HIS A 72 -3.75 14.95 1.52
C HIS A 72 -3.52 13.98 0.35
N LEU A 73 -3.85 12.69 0.47
CA LEU A 73 -4.11 11.90 -0.75
C LEU A 73 -5.60 11.89 -0.97
N THR A 74 -6.06 12.87 -1.74
CA THR A 74 -7.41 12.85 -2.29
C THR A 74 -7.49 11.73 -3.33
N SER A 75 -8.70 11.26 -3.65
CA SER A 75 -8.88 10.25 -4.71
C SER A 75 -8.24 10.72 -6.03
N ASP A 76 -8.19 12.03 -6.24
CA ASP A 76 -7.56 12.69 -7.39
C ASP A 76 -6.04 12.52 -7.43
N ASP A 77 -5.35 12.51 -6.28
CA ASP A 77 -3.90 12.30 -6.23
C ASP A 77 -3.51 10.87 -6.59
N VAL A 78 -4.35 9.91 -6.20
CA VAL A 78 -4.18 8.48 -6.53
C VAL A 78 -4.46 8.23 -8.03
N ASP A 79 -5.55 8.82 -8.57
CA ASP A 79 -5.88 8.74 -10.00
C ASP A 79 -4.76 9.34 -10.86
N LYS A 80 -4.22 10.50 -10.45
CA LYS A 80 -3.10 11.15 -11.16
C LYS A 80 -1.83 10.32 -11.14
N ALA A 81 -1.52 9.64 -10.03
CA ALA A 81 -0.36 8.74 -9.93
C ALA A 81 -0.51 7.51 -10.85
N LEU A 82 -1.72 6.97 -10.97
CA LEU A 82 -2.04 5.90 -11.92
C LEU A 82 -1.97 6.39 -13.37
N GLN A 83 -2.46 7.61 -13.65
CA GLN A 83 -2.46 8.22 -14.98
C GLN A 83 -1.03 8.57 -15.48
N ASN A 84 -0.11 8.89 -14.58
CA ASN A 84 1.29 9.19 -14.91
C ASN A 84 2.15 7.93 -15.12
N SER A 85 1.60 6.73 -14.90
CA SER A 85 2.32 5.49 -15.21
C SER A 85 2.43 5.34 -16.74
N PRO A 86 3.65 5.33 -17.32
CA PRO A 86 3.85 5.26 -18.78
C PRO A 86 3.39 3.93 -19.42
N ARG A 87 2.81 3.01 -18.63
CA ARG A 87 2.31 1.72 -19.09
C ARG A 87 0.89 1.74 -19.70
N LEU A 88 0.15 2.85 -19.60
CA LEU A 88 -1.27 2.90 -20.03
C LEU A 88 -1.59 3.88 -21.16
N MET A 89 -0.60 4.46 -21.84
CA MET A 89 -0.85 5.36 -22.98
C MET A 89 -1.41 4.71 -24.26
N HIS A 90 -1.62 3.38 -24.30
CA HIS A 90 -2.09 2.71 -25.53
C HIS A 90 -3.57 2.33 -25.53
N ALA A 91 -4.33 2.59 -24.46
CA ALA A 91 -5.74 2.15 -24.36
C ALA A 91 -6.78 3.26 -24.55
N ARG A 92 -6.41 4.44 -25.10
CA ARG A 92 -7.34 5.56 -25.33
C ARG A 92 -7.35 6.01 -26.79
N ASN A 93 -7.60 5.07 -27.71
CA ASN A 93 -7.92 5.42 -29.11
C ASN A 93 -9.11 4.62 -29.68
N THR A 94 -10.16 4.43 -28.89
CA THR A 94 -11.46 3.99 -29.42
C THR A 94 -12.56 4.66 -28.61
N GLY A 95 -13.05 5.81 -29.06
CA GLY A 95 -14.19 6.44 -28.40
C GLY A 95 -14.64 7.81 -28.87
N ASN A 96 -13.91 8.49 -29.77
CA ASN A 96 -14.35 9.78 -30.30
C ASN A 96 -14.88 9.66 -31.74
N ALA A 97 -15.99 8.94 -31.91
CA ALA A 97 -16.90 9.20 -33.02
C ALA A 97 -17.80 10.38 -32.58
N GLY A 98 -17.28 11.60 -32.71
CA GLY A 98 -18.11 12.80 -32.62
C GLY A 98 -19.16 12.79 -33.75
N PRO A 99 -20.33 13.41 -33.56
CA PRO A 99 -21.30 13.55 -34.65
C PRO A 99 -20.68 14.43 -35.75
N ALA A 100 -20.59 13.90 -36.96
CA ALA A 100 -20.17 14.65 -38.14
C ALA A 100 -21.20 15.75 -38.50
N PRO A 101 -20.76 16.91 -39.03
CA PRO A 101 -21.61 18.06 -39.29
C PRO A 101 -22.53 17.84 -40.51
N CYS A 102 -23.72 18.44 -40.46
CA CYS A 102 -24.70 18.48 -41.55
C CYS A 102 -24.10 19.03 -42.85
N PRO A 103 -24.35 18.42 -44.01
CA PRO A 103 -24.21 19.10 -45.30
C PRO A 103 -25.51 19.85 -45.63
N GLN A 104 -25.34 21.14 -45.90
CA GLN A 104 -26.33 22.04 -46.48
C GLN A 104 -26.33 21.83 -47.99
N ASP A 105 -27.47 21.53 -48.62
CA ASP A 105 -27.63 21.68 -50.08
C ASP A 105 -29.08 22.00 -50.48
N LYS A 106 -29.20 23.19 -51.08
CA LYS A 106 -30.20 23.75 -52.02
C LYS A 106 -31.68 23.94 -51.63
#